data_AF-A0A940FBB8-F1
#
_entry.id   AF-A0A940FBB8-F1
#
_cell.length_a   1.000
_cell.length_b   1.000
_cell.length_c   1.000
_cell.angle_alpha   90.00
_cell.angle_beta   90.00
_cell.angle_gamma   90.00
#
_symmetry.space_group_name_H-M   'P 1'
#
loop_
_entity.id
_entity.type
_entity.pdbx_description
1 polymer ?
#
loop_
_entity_poly.entity_id
_entity_poly.type
_entity_poly.pdbx_seq_one_letter_code
_entity_poly.pdbx_strand_id
1 'polypeptide(L)'
;MADNLRLNTTRPGTGRLGPLTPSAAPEQAAGVQASPEPSVVKKAKTDTLRLSTEAAGATGPLDPTKLNDMAKAVGAVQNERQQVSDFQARINSMVPGGVRFETKDGANWTSGEMKNLLDVVESMSPGDRQALSGLNFVRTGQIDTAAGGDAAVAKHFGKELGDVAGQSAMASAKMGDSEPKGFMAQVKNFVLHSADVLEGIPVLRFIGKSLKAMFGQEAPERAIVLGNSGSLVSKNLWAHEIGHQVQMVNRGWNPEKIAEFAKLSGWTENYGDGKTHVADGVDNRTGEKLLFDEQVLKAGRTDNFVSKYAMTNPTEDFAESYQAFLNDPKKLMQVAPEKFLYINAQSQRYGASEIKGFAQQTGQDLEAVATDLMLNSGLKQGTLTSILGVNGLSADKGAMVSEAASQLASGDALSQAWAKIALDAKDAGAASRLIANPEEALGGLWGKLGADEQALFKDTAFMQARISELQGGTASFRSSAGATQNEAHRRAIGDLVNGLLKDPAFAQGLGANPGQALAASGLTTRLSPEVAEAFTANPQAASKLTDELMRLMARAGSEERVRFEQNLDRALVQLGPEHFSAFAMALNNKEKPGLAASMLRQVLETGSPVYQGGGDPPGC
;
A
#
# COMPACT_ATOMS: atom_id res chain seq x y z
N MET A 1 -5.92 -34.52 -51.39
CA MET A 1 -5.71 -35.21 -50.09
C MET A 1 -4.65 -34.44 -49.31
N ALA A 2 -5.11 -33.46 -48.52
CA ALA A 2 -4.43 -32.78 -47.41
C ALA A 2 -5.16 -31.45 -47.21
N ASP A 3 -6.19 -31.48 -46.36
CA ASP A 3 -6.74 -30.31 -45.67
C ASP A 3 -6.64 -30.59 -44.17
N ASN A 4 -6.35 -29.54 -43.38
CA ASN A 4 -6.53 -29.37 -41.92
C ASN A 4 -5.32 -28.62 -41.32
N LEU A 5 -5.43 -27.67 -40.39
CA LEU A 5 -6.54 -26.96 -39.76
C LEU A 5 -5.86 -25.82 -38.97
N ARG A 6 -6.23 -24.56 -39.21
CA ARG A 6 -5.91 -23.45 -38.28
C ARG A 6 -6.87 -23.53 -37.11
N LEU A 7 -6.35 -23.71 -35.89
CA LEU A 7 -7.15 -23.63 -34.66
C LEU A 7 -7.21 -22.18 -34.17
N ASN A 8 -8.45 -21.72 -34.08
CA ASN A 8 -8.91 -20.43 -33.60
C ASN A 8 -9.18 -20.58 -32.08
N THR A 9 -8.51 -19.80 -31.23
CA THR A 9 -8.74 -19.81 -29.77
C THR A 9 -9.83 -18.81 -29.40
N THR A 10 -11.09 -19.24 -29.48
CA THR A 10 -12.24 -18.57 -28.85
C THR A 10 -12.55 -19.21 -27.50
N ARG A 11 -12.70 -18.38 -26.46
CA ARG A 11 -13.22 -18.73 -25.12
C ARG A 11 -14.51 -19.56 -25.20
N PRO A 12 -14.76 -20.52 -24.29
CA PRO A 12 -16.07 -21.16 -24.19
C PRO A 12 -17.09 -20.17 -23.63
N GLY A 13 -18.23 -20.06 -24.33
CA GLY A 13 -19.35 -19.22 -23.98
C GLY A 13 -20.11 -19.72 -22.74
N THR A 14 -20.62 -18.75 -22.00
CA THR A 14 -21.60 -18.86 -20.92
C THR A 14 -22.85 -19.61 -21.39
N GLY A 15 -23.27 -20.61 -20.61
CA GLY A 15 -24.52 -21.34 -20.80
C GLY A 15 -25.73 -20.41 -20.77
N ARG A 16 -26.59 -20.59 -21.78
CA ARG A 16 -27.85 -19.86 -22.01
C ARG A 16 -28.94 -20.48 -21.12
N LEU A 17 -29.31 -19.81 -20.03
CA LEU A 17 -30.56 -20.11 -19.31
C LEU A 17 -31.72 -19.33 -19.96
N GLY A 18 -32.85 -20.03 -20.13
CA GLY A 18 -34.05 -19.54 -20.81
C GLY A 18 -34.80 -18.43 -20.07
N PRO A 19 -35.86 -17.85 -20.68
CA PRO A 19 -36.51 -16.65 -20.20
C PRO A 19 -37.41 -16.97 -19.00
N LEU A 20 -37.08 -16.40 -17.83
CA LEU A 20 -38.00 -16.32 -16.71
C LEU A 20 -38.82 -15.02 -16.84
N THR A 21 -40.13 -15.18 -16.75
CA THR A 21 -41.16 -14.14 -16.76
C THR A 21 -41.01 -13.18 -15.57
N PRO A 22 -41.41 -11.89 -15.72
CA PRO A 22 -41.28 -10.91 -14.65
C PRO A 22 -42.39 -11.10 -13.62
N SER A 23 -42.04 -11.53 -12.41
CA SER A 23 -42.92 -11.41 -11.25
C SER A 23 -42.67 -10.07 -10.58
N ALA A 24 -43.65 -9.18 -10.71
CA ALA A 24 -43.68 -7.90 -10.03
C ALA A 24 -44.03 -8.09 -8.54
N ALA A 25 -43.16 -7.62 -7.65
CA ALA A 25 -43.42 -7.38 -6.23
C ALA A 25 -42.37 -6.36 -5.70
N PRO A 26 -42.70 -5.57 -4.66
CA PRO A 26 -42.59 -4.12 -4.73
C PRO A 26 -41.24 -3.56 -4.27
N GLU A 27 -40.84 -2.50 -4.94
CA GLU A 27 -39.86 -1.51 -4.49
C GLU A 27 -40.32 -0.91 -3.15
N GLN A 28 -39.78 -1.39 -2.04
CA GLN A 28 -39.62 -0.58 -0.85
C GLN A 28 -38.20 -0.04 -0.86
N ALA A 29 -38.07 1.17 -1.39
CA ALA A 29 -36.91 2.02 -1.15
C ALA A 29 -36.76 2.16 0.37
N ALA A 30 -35.73 1.52 0.92
CA ALA A 30 -35.24 1.85 2.26
C ALA A 30 -34.87 3.33 2.23
N GLY A 31 -35.64 4.14 2.95
CA GLY A 31 -35.47 5.57 3.00
C GLY A 31 -34.03 5.92 3.34
N VAL A 32 -33.41 6.72 2.47
CA VAL A 32 -32.29 7.57 2.85
C VAL A 32 -32.80 8.42 4.01
N GLN A 33 -32.36 8.09 5.22
CA GLN A 33 -32.58 8.95 6.38
C GLN A 33 -32.01 10.32 6.01
N ALA A 34 -32.88 11.34 5.99
CA ALA A 34 -32.47 12.71 5.78
C ALA A 34 -31.31 13.03 6.73
N SER A 35 -30.22 13.57 6.16
CA SER A 35 -29.10 14.07 6.95
C SER A 35 -29.61 15.01 8.04
N PRO A 36 -29.02 14.98 9.25
CA PRO A 36 -29.38 15.95 10.28
C PRO A 36 -29.17 17.36 9.74
N GLU A 37 -30.14 18.24 10.03
CA GLU A 37 -30.12 19.67 9.70
C GLU A 37 -28.75 20.31 10.01
N PRO A 38 -28.35 21.38 9.28
CA PRO A 38 -27.12 22.11 9.56
C PRO A 38 -27.01 22.41 11.06
N SER A 39 -25.89 22.00 11.67
CA SER A 39 -25.83 21.78 13.12
C SER A 39 -26.36 22.97 13.90
N VAL A 40 -27.29 22.70 14.81
CA VAL A 40 -27.81 23.63 15.81
C VAL A 40 -26.67 24.41 16.48
N VAL A 41 -25.48 23.80 16.57
CA VAL A 41 -24.23 24.38 17.06
C VAL A 41 -23.66 25.49 16.15
N LYS A 42 -23.64 25.34 14.83
CA LYS A 42 -23.20 26.43 13.91
C LYS A 42 -24.12 27.64 14.05
N LYS A 43 -25.44 27.40 14.03
CA LYS A 43 -26.44 28.45 14.26
C LYS A 43 -26.30 29.07 15.65
N ALA A 44 -26.17 28.25 16.70
CA ALA A 44 -25.95 28.69 18.07
C ALA A 44 -24.67 29.52 18.23
N LYS A 45 -23.57 29.16 17.55
CA LYS A 45 -22.33 29.95 17.56
C LYS A 45 -22.51 31.29 16.87
N THR A 46 -23.12 31.30 15.67
CA THR A 46 -23.40 32.55 14.94
C THR A 46 -24.36 33.44 15.73
N ASP A 47 -25.40 32.87 16.34
CA ASP A 47 -26.35 33.58 17.18
C ASP A 47 -25.70 34.07 18.48
N THR A 48 -24.82 33.30 19.11
CA THR A 48 -24.06 33.75 20.28
C THR A 48 -23.13 34.91 19.92
N LEU A 49 -22.43 34.83 18.79
CA LEU A 49 -21.55 35.90 18.32
C LEU A 49 -22.35 37.17 18.00
N ARG A 50 -23.46 37.03 17.27
CA ARG A 50 -24.39 38.12 16.94
C ARG A 50 -24.96 38.76 18.21
N LEU A 51 -25.48 37.95 19.13
CA LEU A 51 -26.08 38.42 20.37
C LEU A 51 -25.04 39.04 21.31
N SER A 52 -23.80 38.54 21.35
CA SER A 52 -22.71 39.19 22.09
C SER A 52 -22.34 40.55 21.52
N THR A 53 -22.39 40.70 20.19
CA THR A 53 -22.14 41.97 19.49
C THR A 53 -23.30 42.95 19.68
N GLU A 54 -24.54 42.47 19.62
CA GLU A 54 -25.74 43.25 19.94
C GLU A 54 -25.74 43.71 21.41
N ALA A 55 -25.31 42.84 22.34
CA ALA A 55 -25.20 43.17 23.76
C ALA A 55 -24.11 44.20 24.05
N ALA A 56 -22.99 44.17 23.34
CA ALA A 56 -21.92 45.16 23.47
C ALA A 56 -22.34 46.56 22.98
N GLY A 57 -23.35 46.65 22.10
CA GLY A 57 -23.86 47.91 21.56
C GLY A 57 -25.16 48.43 22.19
N ALA A 58 -25.81 47.65 23.07
CA ALA A 58 -27.09 48.02 23.66
C ALA A 58 -26.93 48.82 24.96
N THR A 59 -27.56 50.00 25.05
CA THR A 59 -27.61 50.85 26.25
C THR A 59 -28.80 50.56 27.18
N GLY A 60 -29.54 49.48 26.94
CA GLY A 60 -30.72 49.05 27.73
C GLY A 60 -30.63 47.59 28.17
N PRO A 61 -31.51 47.14 29.10
CA PRO A 61 -31.52 45.76 29.58
C PRO A 61 -31.78 44.77 28.44
N LEU A 62 -30.99 43.69 28.38
CA LEU A 62 -31.14 42.63 27.39
C LEU A 62 -32.50 41.94 27.52
N ASP A 63 -33.16 41.70 26.39
CA ASP A 63 -34.41 40.94 26.30
C ASP A 63 -34.24 39.54 26.96
N PRO A 64 -35.03 39.19 27.99
CA PRO A 64 -34.98 37.90 28.65
C PRO A 64 -35.09 36.70 27.70
N THR A 65 -35.79 36.85 26.58
CA THR A 65 -35.92 35.82 25.54
C THR A 65 -34.56 35.55 24.87
N LYS A 66 -33.83 36.60 24.52
CA LYS A 66 -32.48 36.51 23.94
C LYS A 66 -31.49 35.86 24.92
N LEU A 67 -31.59 36.18 26.22
CA LEU A 67 -30.76 35.55 27.25
C LEU A 67 -31.02 34.05 27.38
N ASN A 68 -32.28 33.61 27.32
CA ASN A 68 -32.63 32.19 27.35
C ASN A 68 -32.11 31.44 26.11
N ASP A 69 -32.20 32.07 24.93
CA ASP A 69 -31.67 31.48 23.68
C ASP A 69 -30.13 31.40 23.71
N MET A 70 -29.44 32.40 24.26
CA MET A 70 -27.99 32.33 24.51
C MET A 70 -27.64 31.19 25.48
N ALA A 71 -28.39 31.03 26.57
CA ALA A 71 -28.13 29.94 27.53
C ALA A 71 -28.29 28.56 26.88
N LYS A 72 -29.32 28.36 26.05
CA LYS A 72 -29.50 27.13 25.26
C LYS A 72 -28.36 26.93 24.26
N ALA A 73 -27.94 27.99 23.57
CA ALA A 73 -26.83 27.96 22.62
C ALA A 73 -25.50 27.56 23.31
N VAL A 74 -25.20 28.16 24.46
CA VAL A 74 -24.02 27.82 25.28
C VAL A 74 -24.07 26.36 25.74
N GLY A 75 -25.23 25.90 26.24
CA GLY A 75 -25.43 24.51 26.62
C GLY A 75 -25.21 23.53 25.46
N ALA A 76 -25.71 23.85 24.26
CA ALA A 76 -25.48 23.05 23.06
C ALA A 76 -24.00 22.99 22.67
N VAL A 77 -23.26 24.10 22.77
CA VAL A 77 -21.81 24.14 22.50
C VAL A 77 -21.03 23.33 23.54
N GLN A 78 -21.41 23.37 24.82
CA GLN A 78 -20.80 22.57 25.88
C GLN A 78 -21.04 21.07 25.65
N ASN A 79 -22.27 20.68 25.31
CA ASN A 79 -22.61 19.30 25.00
C ASN A 79 -21.81 18.77 23.79
N GLU A 80 -21.69 19.56 22.71
CA GLU A 80 -20.88 19.21 21.55
C GLU A 80 -19.41 18.99 21.91
N ARG A 81 -18.83 19.88 22.74
CA ARG A 81 -17.44 19.75 23.22
C ARG A 81 -17.24 18.49 24.05
N GLN A 82 -18.19 18.16 24.92
CA GLN A 82 -18.14 16.94 25.71
C GLN A 82 -18.20 15.71 24.81
N GLN A 83 -19.12 15.67 23.84
CA GLN A 83 -19.21 14.57 22.88
C GLN A 83 -17.92 14.38 22.07
N VAL A 84 -17.34 15.48 21.58
CA VAL A 84 -16.03 15.45 20.90
C VAL A 84 -14.96 14.85 21.81
N SER A 85 -14.86 15.31 23.05
CA SER A 85 -13.90 14.79 24.04
C SER A 85 -14.11 13.30 24.32
N ASP A 86 -15.36 12.86 24.46
CA ASP A 86 -15.70 11.46 24.72
C ASP A 86 -15.32 10.56 23.53
N PHE A 87 -15.59 11.02 22.30
CA PHE A 87 -15.18 10.30 21.08
C PHE A 87 -13.66 10.24 20.94
N GLN A 88 -12.95 11.33 21.21
CA GLN A 88 -11.48 11.34 21.21
C GLN A 88 -10.91 10.35 22.22
N ALA A 89 -11.43 10.33 23.45
CA ALA A 89 -11.01 9.41 24.48
C ALA A 89 -11.26 7.93 24.08
N ARG A 90 -12.41 7.65 23.45
CA ARG A 90 -12.75 6.30 22.97
C ARG A 90 -11.88 5.87 21.79
N ILE A 91 -11.56 6.75 20.84
CA ILE A 91 -10.61 6.42 19.76
C ILE A 91 -9.23 6.13 20.36
N ASN A 92 -8.77 6.97 21.29
CA ASN A 92 -7.47 6.84 21.92
C ASN A 92 -7.32 5.53 22.72
N SER A 93 -8.40 5.02 23.32
CA SER A 93 -8.37 3.74 24.03
C SER A 93 -8.36 2.50 23.11
N MET A 94 -8.80 2.65 21.86
CA MET A 94 -8.81 1.55 20.87
C MET A 94 -7.52 1.44 20.06
N VAL A 95 -6.74 2.51 19.96
CA VAL A 95 -5.50 2.56 19.17
C VAL A 95 -4.28 2.30 20.07
N PRO A 96 -3.51 1.22 19.84
CA PRO A 96 -2.29 0.98 20.60
C PRO A 96 -1.31 2.15 20.48
N GLY A 97 -0.77 2.63 21.60
CA GLY A 97 0.10 3.81 21.63
C GLY A 97 -0.63 5.15 21.47
N GLY A 98 -1.96 5.13 21.31
CA GLY A 98 -2.80 6.31 21.22
C GLY A 98 -2.69 7.09 19.92
N VAL A 99 -3.51 8.14 19.82
CA VAL A 99 -3.55 9.11 18.73
C VAL A 99 -3.58 10.53 19.32
N ARG A 100 -3.26 11.52 18.51
CA ARG A 100 -3.37 12.93 18.87
C ARG A 100 -4.44 13.61 18.03
N PHE A 101 -5.10 14.61 18.63
CA PHE A 101 -6.05 15.47 17.95
C PHE A 101 -5.57 16.90 18.09
N GLU A 102 -5.41 17.57 16.96
CA GLU A 102 -4.95 18.95 16.89
C GLU A 102 -5.96 19.79 16.11
N THR A 103 -6.14 21.03 16.53
CA THR A 103 -6.87 22.05 15.77
C THR A 103 -5.90 23.18 15.40
N LYS A 104 -5.99 23.64 14.15
CA LYS A 104 -5.21 24.76 13.61
C LYS A 104 -6.14 25.80 13.01
N ASP A 105 -5.66 27.03 12.94
CA ASP A 105 -6.32 28.16 12.25
C ASP A 105 -7.78 28.38 12.71
N GLY A 106 -8.01 28.28 14.02
CA GLY A 106 -9.33 28.49 14.62
C GLY A 106 -10.38 27.41 14.32
N ALA A 107 -9.98 26.30 13.67
CA ALA A 107 -10.89 25.19 13.45
C ALA A 107 -11.30 24.51 14.77
N ASN A 108 -12.46 23.87 14.74
CA ASN A 108 -12.94 23.04 15.83
C ASN A 108 -13.45 21.73 15.24
N TRP A 109 -13.17 20.63 15.94
CA TRP A 109 -13.84 19.36 15.69
C TRP A 109 -15.33 19.48 16.01
N THR A 110 -16.15 18.82 15.19
CA THR A 110 -17.57 18.61 15.45
C THR A 110 -17.81 17.19 15.93
N SER A 111 -18.89 16.98 16.68
CA SER A 111 -19.33 15.67 17.16
C SER A 111 -19.61 14.72 15.99
N GLY A 112 -20.15 15.23 14.88
CA GLY A 112 -20.40 14.46 13.66
C GLY A 112 -19.11 13.96 12.98
N GLU A 113 -18.11 14.82 12.80
CA GLU A 113 -16.80 14.43 12.22
C GLU A 113 -16.11 13.36 13.10
N MET A 114 -16.13 13.56 14.41
CA MET A 114 -15.53 12.65 15.38
C MET A 114 -16.28 11.34 15.50
N LYS A 115 -17.62 11.36 15.40
CA LYS A 115 -18.43 10.15 15.33
C LYS A 115 -18.12 9.35 14.07
N ASN A 116 -18.01 9.99 12.91
CA ASN A 116 -17.65 9.31 11.68
C ASN A 116 -16.26 8.66 11.78
N LEU A 117 -15.28 9.35 12.37
CA LEU A 117 -13.96 8.77 12.62
C LEU A 117 -14.04 7.58 13.58
N LEU A 118 -14.77 7.71 14.69
CA LEU A 118 -14.99 6.64 15.65
C LEU A 118 -15.60 5.41 14.97
N ASP A 119 -16.65 5.59 14.18
CA ASP A 119 -17.35 4.50 13.48
C ASP A 119 -16.41 3.78 12.48
N VAL A 120 -15.42 4.47 11.89
CA VAL A 120 -14.38 3.83 11.08
C VAL A 120 -13.42 3.03 11.96
N VAL A 121 -12.86 3.63 13.02
CA VAL A 121 -11.90 2.96 13.91
C VAL A 121 -12.49 1.72 14.57
N GLU A 122 -13.77 1.76 14.95
CA GLU A 122 -14.49 0.61 15.49
C GLU A 122 -14.62 -0.52 14.49
N SER A 123 -14.78 -0.19 13.20
CA SER A 123 -14.88 -1.18 12.15
C SER A 123 -13.54 -1.85 11.82
N MET A 124 -12.40 -1.21 12.13
CA MET A 124 -11.07 -1.77 11.87
C MET A 124 -10.79 -2.96 12.79
N SER A 125 -9.99 -3.91 12.29
CA SER A 125 -9.42 -4.97 13.12
C SER A 125 -8.41 -4.40 14.12
N PRO A 126 -8.09 -5.12 15.22
CA PRO A 126 -7.05 -4.70 16.14
C PRO A 126 -5.68 -4.49 15.46
N GLY A 127 -5.35 -5.32 14.46
CA GLY A 127 -4.10 -5.23 13.70
C GLY A 127 -4.01 -3.93 12.88
N ASP A 128 -5.08 -3.57 12.18
CA ASP A 128 -5.09 -2.33 11.38
C ASP A 128 -5.02 -1.07 12.27
N ARG A 129 -5.58 -1.11 13.48
CA ARG A 129 -5.48 0.02 14.42
C ARG A 129 -4.05 0.34 14.82
N GLN A 130 -3.13 -0.63 14.77
CA GLN A 130 -1.70 -0.39 14.99
C GLN A 130 -1.14 0.61 13.97
N ALA A 131 -1.67 0.65 12.75
CA ALA A 131 -1.26 1.62 11.76
C ALA A 131 -1.54 3.06 12.22
N LEU A 132 -2.52 3.29 13.11
CA LEU A 132 -2.84 4.61 13.64
C LEU A 132 -1.97 5.03 14.83
N SER A 133 -1.09 4.16 15.33
CA SER A 133 -0.27 4.45 16.51
C SER A 133 0.57 5.72 16.34
N GLY A 134 0.39 6.67 17.26
CA GLY A 134 1.08 7.97 17.28
C GLY A 134 0.63 8.96 16.21
N LEU A 135 -0.39 8.61 15.41
CA LEU A 135 -0.92 9.45 14.33
C LEU A 135 -1.55 10.73 14.92
N ASN A 136 -1.32 11.85 14.24
CA ASN A 136 -1.98 13.12 14.57
C ASN A 136 -3.14 13.40 13.60
N PHE A 137 -4.35 13.49 14.10
CA PHE A 137 -5.51 13.98 13.35
C PHE A 137 -5.57 15.49 13.49
N VAL A 138 -5.40 16.21 12.38
CA VAL A 138 -5.33 17.68 12.38
C VAL A 138 -6.54 18.26 11.66
N ARG A 139 -7.31 19.11 12.34
CA ARG A 139 -8.35 19.91 11.70
C ARG A 139 -7.81 21.32 11.44
N THR A 140 -7.84 21.76 10.18
CA THR A 140 -7.40 23.11 9.78
C THR A 140 -8.58 24.00 9.44
N GLY A 141 -8.44 25.31 9.69
CA GLY A 141 -9.48 26.31 9.43
C GLY A 141 -9.74 26.50 7.94
N GLN A 142 -10.68 27.38 7.61
CA GLN A 142 -10.79 27.86 6.23
C GLN A 142 -9.55 28.69 5.96
N ILE A 143 -8.72 28.28 4.99
CA ILE A 143 -7.68 29.15 4.47
C ILE A 143 -8.42 30.25 3.71
N ASP A 144 -8.47 31.44 4.29
CA ASP A 144 -9.13 32.59 3.68
C ASP A 144 -8.36 32.98 2.42
N THR A 145 -8.79 32.46 1.27
CA THR A 145 -8.24 32.84 -0.05
C THR A 145 -8.50 34.31 -0.39
N ALA A 146 -9.36 34.98 0.38
CA ALA A 146 -9.72 36.39 0.26
C ALA A 146 -8.61 37.36 0.71
N ALA A 147 -7.60 36.93 1.47
CA ALA A 147 -6.56 37.82 2.00
C ALA A 147 -5.40 38.14 1.04
N GLY A 148 -5.48 37.76 -0.25
CA GLY A 148 -4.45 38.10 -1.25
C GLY A 148 -4.33 37.05 -2.36
N GLY A 149 -5.40 36.88 -3.13
CA GLY A 149 -5.61 35.76 -4.05
C GLY A 149 -4.53 35.56 -5.11
N ASP A 150 -4.00 36.60 -5.74
CA ASP A 150 -3.12 36.37 -6.91
C ASP A 150 -1.66 36.09 -6.50
N ALA A 151 -1.14 36.79 -5.49
CA ALA A 151 0.25 36.64 -5.08
C ALA A 151 0.48 35.36 -4.26
N ALA A 152 -0.47 34.96 -3.42
CA ALA A 152 -0.35 33.73 -2.62
C ALA A 152 -0.59 32.48 -3.49
N VAL A 153 -1.56 32.52 -4.41
CA VAL A 153 -1.85 31.39 -5.31
C VAL A 153 -0.77 31.26 -6.39
N ALA A 154 -0.30 32.35 -7.02
CA ALA A 154 0.80 32.28 -7.99
C ALA A 154 2.14 31.89 -7.35
N LYS A 155 2.40 32.29 -6.10
CA LYS A 155 3.58 31.88 -5.32
C LYS A 155 3.52 30.42 -4.85
N HIS A 156 2.33 29.82 -4.76
CA HIS A 156 2.16 28.46 -4.19
C HIS A 156 1.75 27.38 -5.20
N PHE A 157 1.12 27.75 -6.32
CA PHE A 157 0.56 26.80 -7.29
C PHE A 157 1.04 27.02 -8.75
N GLY A 158 1.90 28.03 -8.99
CA GLY A 158 2.40 28.35 -10.33
C GLY A 158 1.47 29.28 -11.13
N LYS A 159 2.05 30.03 -12.06
CA LYS A 159 1.42 31.15 -12.78
C LYS A 159 0.13 30.77 -13.53
N GLU A 160 0.07 29.56 -14.08
CA GLU A 160 -1.04 29.12 -14.94
C GLU A 160 -2.36 28.88 -14.20
N LEU A 161 -2.32 28.43 -12.93
CA LEU A 161 -3.51 28.27 -12.08
C LEU A 161 -4.00 29.60 -11.48
N GLY A 162 -3.07 30.53 -11.24
CA GLY A 162 -3.39 31.91 -10.83
C GLY A 162 -4.17 32.66 -11.91
N ASP A 163 -3.80 32.46 -13.19
CA ASP A 163 -4.44 33.15 -14.31
C ASP A 163 -5.89 32.69 -14.56
N VAL A 164 -6.22 31.41 -14.30
CA VAL A 164 -7.59 30.86 -14.44
C VAL A 164 -8.51 31.36 -13.30
N ALA A 165 -8.00 31.42 -12.07
CA ALA A 165 -8.71 31.97 -10.93
C ALA A 165 -8.96 33.48 -11.07
N GLY A 166 -7.95 34.22 -11.56
CA GLY A 166 -8.04 35.65 -11.83
C GLY A 166 -9.07 36.00 -12.92
N GLN A 167 -9.19 35.19 -13.97
CA GLN A 167 -10.20 35.37 -15.03
C GLN A 167 -11.63 35.15 -14.52
N SER A 168 -11.81 34.26 -13.54
CA SER A 168 -13.12 33.96 -12.94
C SER A 168 -13.58 35.05 -11.97
N ALA A 169 -12.64 35.65 -11.21
CA ALA A 169 -12.90 36.78 -10.33
C ALA A 169 -13.19 38.09 -11.10
N MET A 170 -12.49 38.33 -12.22
CA MET A 170 -12.74 39.49 -13.08
C MET A 170 -14.12 39.47 -13.77
N ALA A 171 -14.69 38.28 -14.01
CA ALA A 171 -16.03 38.14 -14.58
C ALA A 171 -17.14 38.54 -13.57
N SER A 172 -16.92 38.33 -12.27
CA SER A 172 -17.87 38.76 -11.21
C SER A 172 -17.77 40.25 -10.90
N ALA A 173 -16.59 40.85 -11.02
CA ALA A 173 -16.41 42.29 -10.71
C ALA A 173 -16.98 43.24 -11.78
N LYS A 174 -17.30 42.75 -12.99
CA LYS A 174 -17.79 43.57 -14.11
C LYS A 174 -19.31 43.66 -14.26
N MET A 175 -20.11 42.96 -13.46
CA MET A 175 -21.58 43.03 -13.54
C MET A 175 -22.15 43.59 -12.24
N GLY A 176 -22.40 44.91 -12.24
CA GLY A 176 -23.07 45.59 -11.15
C GLY A 176 -24.58 45.30 -11.09
N ASP A 177 -25.09 45.16 -9.85
CA ASP A 177 -26.44 45.29 -9.27
C ASP A 177 -27.75 45.06 -10.05
N SER A 178 -27.78 44.62 -11.31
CA SER A 178 -29.04 44.29 -12.00
C SER A 178 -29.33 42.78 -12.09
N GLU A 179 -30.19 42.34 -11.16
CA GLU A 179 -31.01 41.10 -11.05
C GLU A 179 -30.36 39.70 -11.27
N PRO A 180 -30.26 38.86 -10.20
CA PRO A 180 -29.53 37.58 -10.21
C PRO A 180 -30.38 36.35 -10.57
N LYS A 181 -31.48 36.48 -11.33
CA LYS A 181 -32.37 35.33 -11.60
C LYS A 181 -31.85 34.40 -12.70
N GLY A 182 -31.17 34.93 -13.71
CA GLY A 182 -30.56 34.12 -14.79
C GLY A 182 -29.29 33.41 -14.33
N PHE A 183 -28.44 34.09 -13.55
CA PHE A 183 -27.19 33.52 -13.04
C PHE A 183 -27.44 32.45 -11.98
N MET A 184 -28.36 32.63 -11.01
CA MET A 184 -28.67 31.56 -10.06
C MET A 184 -29.36 30.36 -10.71
N ALA A 185 -30.10 30.54 -11.81
CA ALA A 185 -30.62 29.43 -12.60
C ALA A 185 -29.53 28.72 -13.41
N GLN A 186 -28.53 29.45 -13.92
CA GLN A 186 -27.36 28.87 -14.59
C GLN A 186 -26.37 28.23 -13.62
N VAL A 187 -26.16 28.79 -12.43
CA VAL A 187 -25.38 28.20 -11.33
C VAL A 187 -26.11 26.99 -10.76
N LYS A 188 -27.44 27.02 -10.62
CA LYS A 188 -28.21 25.84 -10.20
C LYS A 188 -28.23 24.76 -11.28
N ASN A 189 -28.33 25.12 -12.57
CA ASN A 189 -28.18 24.15 -13.66
C ASN A 189 -26.75 23.65 -13.80
N PHE A 190 -25.73 24.48 -13.56
CA PHE A 190 -24.33 24.08 -13.50
C PHE A 190 -24.13 23.14 -12.32
N VAL A 191 -24.52 23.48 -11.09
CA VAL A 191 -24.44 22.61 -9.91
C VAL A 191 -25.22 21.30 -10.07
N LEU A 192 -26.39 21.32 -10.73
CA LEU A 192 -27.20 20.11 -10.96
C LEU A 192 -26.65 19.23 -12.11
N HIS A 193 -26.09 19.81 -13.18
CA HIS A 193 -25.46 19.04 -14.28
C HIS A 193 -23.97 18.76 -14.03
N SER A 194 -23.36 19.43 -13.07
CA SER A 194 -22.01 19.18 -12.57
C SER A 194 -22.04 18.21 -11.39
N ALA A 195 -23.17 17.87 -10.78
CA ALA A 195 -23.21 16.80 -9.77
C ALA A 195 -22.75 15.46 -10.36
N ASP A 196 -23.10 15.18 -11.62
CA ASP A 196 -22.66 13.98 -12.36
C ASP A 196 -21.20 14.09 -12.87
N VAL A 197 -20.62 15.29 -12.88
CA VAL A 197 -19.22 15.57 -13.30
C VAL A 197 -18.30 15.74 -12.07
N LEU A 198 -18.83 16.15 -10.92
CA LEU A 198 -18.11 16.42 -9.67
C LEU A 198 -17.95 15.18 -8.78
N GLU A 199 -18.62 14.06 -9.08
CA GLU A 199 -18.19 12.74 -8.62
C GLU A 199 -16.79 12.34 -9.15
N GLY A 200 -16.21 13.13 -10.06
CA GLY A 200 -14.90 12.89 -10.67
C GLY A 200 -13.83 13.95 -10.41
N ILE A 201 -14.04 14.94 -9.54
CA ILE A 201 -12.99 15.94 -9.20
C ILE A 201 -12.67 15.87 -7.70
N PRO A 202 -11.63 15.13 -7.30
CA PRO A 202 -11.07 15.25 -5.98
C PRO A 202 -10.33 16.59 -5.89
N VAL A 203 -10.85 17.50 -5.07
CA VAL A 203 -10.10 18.65 -4.52
C VAL A 203 -9.08 18.15 -3.45
N LEU A 204 -8.46 17.00 -3.69
CA LEU A 204 -7.50 16.34 -2.81
C LEU A 204 -6.15 16.15 -3.50
N ARG A 205 -5.65 17.22 -4.12
CA ARG A 205 -4.19 17.37 -4.32
C ARG A 205 -3.56 17.88 -3.02
N PHE A 206 -3.62 17.06 -1.99
CA PHE A 206 -3.08 17.37 -0.67
C PHE A 206 -2.70 16.01 -0.08
N ILE A 207 -1.42 15.66 0.05
CA ILE A 207 -0.78 15.72 1.37
C ILE A 207 0.77 15.82 1.29
N GLY A 208 1.42 15.60 0.14
CA GLY A 208 2.91 15.55 0.10
C GLY A 208 3.63 16.89 -0.07
N LYS A 209 3.43 17.56 -1.22
CA LYS A 209 4.18 18.79 -1.59
C LYS A 209 3.65 20.05 -0.90
N SER A 210 2.36 20.10 -0.65
CA SER A 210 1.68 21.28 -0.10
C SER A 210 2.01 21.48 1.38
N LEU A 211 2.29 20.41 2.14
CA LEU A 211 2.69 20.53 3.56
C LEU A 211 4.04 21.26 3.72
N LYS A 212 5.05 20.92 2.91
CA LYS A 212 6.36 21.61 2.99
C LYS A 212 6.27 23.08 2.57
N ALA A 213 5.41 23.39 1.59
CA ALA A 213 5.17 24.75 1.12
C ALA A 213 4.30 25.59 2.08
N MET A 214 3.33 24.98 2.79
CA MET A 214 2.44 25.67 3.72
C MET A 214 2.99 25.82 5.14
N PHE A 215 3.81 24.88 5.62
CA PHE A 215 4.16 24.84 7.04
C PHE A 215 5.55 25.41 7.36
N GLY A 216 6.44 25.65 6.39
CA GLY A 216 7.76 26.28 6.62
C GLY A 216 8.67 25.56 7.64
N GLN A 217 8.20 24.45 8.19
CA GLN A 217 8.78 23.55 9.17
C GLN A 217 8.48 22.12 8.71
N GLU A 218 9.29 21.18 9.17
CA GLU A 218 9.09 19.75 8.93
C GLU A 218 7.65 19.37 9.28
N ALA A 219 6.90 18.85 8.30
CA ALA A 219 5.53 18.41 8.53
C ALA A 219 5.52 17.43 9.72
N PRO A 220 4.57 17.55 10.67
CA PRO A 220 4.56 16.68 11.83
C PRO A 220 4.57 15.22 11.41
N GLU A 221 5.39 14.44 12.09
CA GLU A 221 5.55 13.00 11.89
C GLU A 221 4.17 12.32 11.87
N ARG A 222 3.72 11.88 10.69
CA ARG A 222 2.43 11.22 10.40
C ARG A 222 1.18 12.00 10.87
N ALA A 223 0.51 12.65 9.93
CA ALA A 223 -0.77 13.29 10.19
C ALA A 223 -1.81 13.01 9.08
N ILE A 224 -3.08 12.89 9.47
CA ILE A 224 -4.21 13.05 8.55
C ILE A 224 -4.73 14.47 8.76
N VAL A 225 -4.67 15.29 7.72
CA VAL A 225 -5.06 16.70 7.77
C VAL A 225 -6.38 16.89 7.04
N LEU A 226 -7.38 17.36 7.79
CA LEU A 226 -8.68 17.72 7.23
C LEU A 226 -8.83 19.23 7.09
N GLY A 227 -8.91 19.65 5.84
CA GLY A 227 -9.24 21.02 5.43
C GLY A 227 -10.71 21.36 5.67
N ASN A 228 -11.02 22.65 5.80
CA ASN A 228 -12.40 23.12 5.86
C ASN A 228 -13.00 23.19 4.45
N SER A 229 -13.29 22.03 3.85
CA SER A 229 -13.85 21.93 2.49
C SER A 229 -15.33 22.31 2.37
N GLY A 230 -15.98 22.71 3.48
CA GLY A 230 -17.42 23.01 3.51
C GLY A 230 -18.31 21.76 3.37
N SER A 231 -17.78 20.64 2.89
CA SER A 231 -18.43 19.33 2.86
C SER A 231 -18.35 18.64 4.23
N LEU A 232 -19.40 17.89 4.58
CA LEU A 232 -19.37 16.99 5.74
C LEU A 232 -18.26 15.96 5.52
N VAL A 233 -17.29 15.90 6.44
CA VAL A 233 -16.29 14.84 6.47
C VAL A 233 -17.03 13.53 6.69
N SER A 234 -17.15 12.73 5.63
CA SER A 234 -17.91 11.50 5.66
C SER A 234 -17.09 10.37 6.28
N LYS A 235 -17.78 9.33 6.74
CA LYS A 235 -17.17 8.06 7.14
C LYS A 235 -16.28 7.47 6.03
N ASN A 236 -16.65 7.67 4.76
CA ASN A 236 -15.91 7.18 3.61
C ASN A 236 -14.56 7.88 3.46
N LEU A 237 -14.53 9.21 3.58
CA LEU A 237 -13.27 9.96 3.51
C LEU A 237 -12.30 9.53 4.62
N TRP A 238 -12.80 9.31 5.85
CA TRP A 238 -11.94 8.79 6.92
C TRP A 238 -11.37 7.40 6.63
N ALA A 239 -12.20 6.49 6.13
CA ALA A 239 -11.75 5.15 5.78
C ALA A 239 -10.72 5.17 4.63
N HIS A 240 -10.87 6.08 3.67
CA HIS A 240 -9.90 6.33 2.61
C HIS A 240 -8.54 6.78 3.17
N GLU A 241 -8.50 7.86 3.96
CA GLU A 241 -7.23 8.40 4.50
C GLU A 241 -6.54 7.42 5.46
N ILE A 242 -7.33 6.62 6.20
CA ILE A 242 -6.81 5.52 7.03
C ILE A 242 -6.24 4.39 6.15
N GLY A 243 -6.86 4.10 5.00
CA GLY A 243 -6.33 3.14 4.03
C GLY A 243 -4.89 3.48 3.62
N HIS A 244 -4.60 4.75 3.33
CA HIS A 244 -3.23 5.21 3.10
C HIS A 244 -2.30 4.89 4.28
N GLN A 245 -2.75 5.13 5.53
CA GLN A 245 -1.95 4.81 6.71
C GLN A 245 -1.69 3.31 6.90
N VAL A 246 -2.63 2.44 6.54
CA VAL A 246 -2.49 0.97 6.59
C VAL A 246 -1.50 0.47 5.52
N GLN A 247 -1.40 1.17 4.39
CA GLN A 247 -0.45 0.87 3.33
C GLN A 247 0.99 1.29 3.68
N MET A 248 1.17 2.21 4.64
CA MET A 248 2.47 2.70 5.09
C MET A 248 3.18 1.76 6.09
N VAL A 249 4.51 1.79 6.12
CA VAL A 249 5.36 1.15 7.14
C VAL A 249 6.44 2.15 7.59
N ASN A 250 6.74 2.19 8.89
CA ASN A 250 7.78 3.07 9.46
C ASN A 250 7.69 4.54 8.98
N ARG A 251 6.48 5.09 8.93
CA ARG A 251 6.20 6.49 8.53
C ARG A 251 6.43 6.80 7.05
N GLY A 252 6.70 5.80 6.20
CA GLY A 252 6.80 5.94 4.76
C GLY A 252 5.84 5.03 4.01
N TRP A 253 5.63 5.31 2.72
CA TRP A 253 5.06 4.34 1.81
C TRP A 253 5.86 3.04 1.85
N ASN A 254 5.15 1.90 1.75
CA ASN A 254 5.78 0.61 1.57
C ASN A 254 5.64 0.20 0.09
N PRO A 255 6.67 0.45 -0.75
CA PRO A 255 6.68 0.06 -2.15
C PRO A 255 6.38 -1.41 -2.40
N GLU A 256 6.76 -2.32 -1.50
CA GLU A 256 6.40 -3.72 -1.68
C GLU A 256 4.89 -3.92 -1.57
N LYS A 257 4.24 -3.35 -0.54
CA LYS A 257 2.77 -3.41 -0.42
C LYS A 257 2.08 -2.74 -1.61
N ILE A 258 2.64 -1.64 -2.10
CA ILE A 258 2.13 -0.92 -3.27
C ILE A 258 2.28 -1.79 -4.52
N ALA A 259 3.46 -2.35 -4.78
CA ALA A 259 3.76 -3.21 -5.92
C ALA A 259 2.89 -4.47 -5.95
N GLU A 260 2.74 -5.14 -4.81
CA GLU A 260 1.92 -6.34 -4.71
C GLU A 260 0.45 -6.00 -4.96
N PHE A 261 -0.07 -4.91 -4.40
CA PHE A 261 -1.44 -4.48 -4.68
C PHE A 261 -1.63 -4.00 -6.12
N ALA A 262 -0.64 -3.29 -6.67
CA ALA A 262 -0.61 -2.80 -8.04
C ALA A 262 -0.79 -3.93 -9.07
N LYS A 263 -0.18 -5.09 -8.83
CA LYS A 263 -0.34 -6.28 -9.68
C LYS A 263 -1.79 -6.75 -9.79
N LEU A 264 -2.60 -6.61 -8.74
CA LEU A 264 -4.00 -7.03 -8.75
C LEU A 264 -4.86 -6.23 -9.73
N SER A 265 -4.49 -4.97 -9.96
CA SER A 265 -5.13 -4.07 -10.94
C SER A 265 -4.35 -3.97 -12.26
N GLY A 266 -3.20 -4.66 -12.35
CA GLY A 266 -2.29 -4.56 -13.48
C GLY A 266 -1.69 -3.16 -13.65
N TRP A 267 -1.42 -2.46 -12.56
CA TRP A 267 -0.73 -1.17 -12.60
C TRP A 267 0.73 -1.36 -13.03
N THR A 268 1.10 -0.62 -14.07
CA THR A 268 2.44 -0.67 -14.67
C THR A 268 2.97 0.74 -14.93
N GLU A 269 4.29 0.84 -15.01
CA GLU A 269 5.04 2.05 -15.32
C GLU A 269 5.91 1.82 -16.55
N ASN A 270 5.98 2.81 -17.45
CA ASN A 270 6.89 2.80 -18.60
C ASN A 270 7.65 4.12 -18.69
N TYR A 271 8.98 4.03 -18.64
CA TYR A 271 9.86 5.20 -18.59
C TYR A 271 10.51 5.54 -19.94
N GLY A 272 10.06 4.92 -21.03
CA GLY A 272 10.64 5.08 -22.37
C GLY A 272 11.93 4.27 -22.59
N ASP A 273 12.31 3.40 -21.65
CA ASP A 273 13.44 2.46 -21.76
C ASP A 273 13.10 1.18 -22.54
N GLY A 274 11.88 1.09 -23.06
CA GLY A 274 11.36 -0.09 -23.76
C GLY A 274 10.92 -1.22 -22.82
N LYS A 275 10.96 -1.02 -21.50
CA LYS A 275 10.50 -1.99 -20.50
C LYS A 275 9.22 -1.50 -19.82
N THR A 276 8.44 -2.46 -19.34
CA THR A 276 7.26 -2.21 -18.52
C THR A 276 7.54 -2.77 -17.13
N HIS A 277 7.45 -1.90 -16.14
CA HIS A 277 7.69 -2.24 -14.74
C HIS A 277 6.35 -2.29 -13.99
N VAL A 278 6.29 -3.03 -12.88
CA VAL A 278 5.13 -2.95 -11.98
C VAL A 278 5.20 -1.63 -11.23
N ALA A 279 4.07 -0.93 -11.11
CA ALA A 279 4.03 0.33 -10.37
C ALA A 279 4.20 0.08 -8.86
N ASP A 280 5.28 0.58 -8.27
CA ASP A 280 5.62 0.38 -6.85
C ASP A 280 5.78 1.69 -6.07
N GLY A 281 5.65 2.84 -6.75
CA GLY A 281 5.85 4.16 -6.15
C GLY A 281 7.31 4.58 -6.00
N VAL A 282 8.23 3.87 -6.66
CA VAL A 282 9.65 4.21 -6.77
C VAL A 282 9.99 4.42 -8.24
N ASP A 283 10.72 5.49 -8.55
CA ASP A 283 11.28 5.65 -9.90
C ASP A 283 12.31 4.55 -10.11
N ASN A 284 11.97 3.53 -10.89
CA ASN A 284 12.83 2.37 -11.13
C ASN A 284 14.16 2.73 -11.85
N ARG A 285 14.33 3.97 -12.34
CA ARG A 285 15.58 4.46 -12.93
C ARG A 285 16.50 5.10 -11.89
N THR A 286 15.94 5.84 -10.95
CA THR A 286 16.71 6.68 -9.99
C THR A 286 16.71 6.12 -8.58
N GLY A 287 15.76 5.23 -8.27
CA GLY A 287 15.50 4.75 -6.92
C GLY A 287 14.83 5.78 -6.01
N GLU A 288 14.47 6.96 -6.53
CA GLU A 288 13.82 8.01 -5.75
C GLU A 288 12.31 7.74 -5.63
N LYS A 289 11.68 8.22 -4.56
CA LYS A 289 10.23 8.11 -4.42
C LYS A 289 9.54 8.88 -5.54
N LEU A 290 8.75 8.18 -6.35
CA LEU A 290 7.92 8.85 -7.34
C LEU A 290 6.79 9.60 -6.64
N LEU A 291 6.57 10.81 -7.12
CA LEU A 291 5.20 11.32 -7.19
C LEU A 291 4.62 10.63 -8.41
N PHE A 292 3.66 9.73 -8.21
CA PHE A 292 2.97 8.99 -9.26
C PHE A 292 2.69 9.90 -10.47
N ASP A 293 3.50 9.75 -11.53
CA ASP A 293 3.34 10.51 -12.75
C ASP A 293 2.32 9.76 -13.62
N GLU A 294 1.11 10.32 -13.70
CA GLU A 294 -0.01 9.76 -14.46
C GLU A 294 0.33 9.55 -15.95
N GLN A 295 1.37 10.21 -16.49
CA GLN A 295 1.80 10.02 -17.87
C GLN A 295 2.53 8.69 -18.10
N VAL A 296 3.16 8.12 -17.06
CA VAL A 296 3.89 6.85 -17.15
C VAL A 296 3.09 5.67 -16.60
N LEU A 297 2.05 5.95 -15.83
CA LEU A 297 1.21 4.94 -15.18
C LEU A 297 0.08 4.44 -16.08
N LYS A 298 -0.10 3.12 -16.11
CA LYS A 298 -1.23 2.48 -16.81
C LYS A 298 -1.78 1.34 -15.97
N ALA A 299 -3.10 1.35 -15.77
CA ALA A 299 -3.83 0.23 -15.20
C ALA A 299 -4.28 -0.76 -16.29
N GLY A 300 -4.03 -2.04 -16.07
CA GLY A 300 -4.41 -3.12 -17.00
C GLY A 300 -5.82 -3.68 -16.78
N ARG A 301 -6.41 -3.52 -15.58
CA ARG A 301 -7.71 -4.10 -15.19
C ARG A 301 -8.66 -3.02 -14.67
N THR A 302 -9.26 -2.26 -15.59
CA THR A 302 -10.11 -1.11 -15.25
C THR A 302 -11.48 -1.50 -14.66
N ASP A 303 -11.88 -2.75 -14.83
CA ASP A 303 -13.08 -3.35 -14.25
C ASP A 303 -12.95 -3.65 -12.75
N ASN A 304 -11.73 -3.69 -12.22
CA ASN A 304 -11.44 -4.03 -10.82
C ASN A 304 -11.35 -2.80 -9.89
N PHE A 305 -11.82 -1.63 -10.34
CA PHE A 305 -11.81 -0.39 -9.55
C PHE A 305 -13.15 -0.15 -8.87
N VAL A 306 -13.14 0.09 -7.57
CA VAL A 306 -14.36 0.34 -6.79
C VAL A 306 -14.95 1.75 -6.97
N SER A 307 -14.17 2.67 -7.53
CA SER A 307 -14.53 4.04 -7.85
C SER A 307 -13.69 4.58 -9.03
N LYS A 308 -14.12 5.70 -9.63
CA LYS A 308 -13.31 6.40 -10.64
C LYS A 308 -12.01 6.94 -10.05
N TYR A 309 -12.02 7.36 -8.78
CA TYR A 309 -10.84 7.92 -8.13
C TYR A 309 -9.75 6.87 -7.90
N ALA A 310 -10.12 5.61 -7.69
CA ALA A 310 -9.19 4.48 -7.62
C ALA A 310 -8.34 4.32 -8.90
N MET A 311 -8.77 4.87 -10.04
CA MET A 311 -8.04 4.86 -11.31
C MET A 311 -6.94 5.92 -11.39
N THR A 312 -6.67 6.67 -10.32
CA THR A 312 -5.65 7.74 -10.33
C THR A 312 -4.25 7.14 -10.26
N ASN A 313 -3.99 6.27 -9.27
CA ASN A 313 -2.71 5.59 -9.08
C ASN A 313 -2.88 4.39 -8.11
N PRO A 314 -1.85 3.54 -7.94
CA PRO A 314 -1.93 2.36 -7.06
C PRO A 314 -2.22 2.66 -5.58
N THR A 315 -1.83 3.83 -5.06
CA THR A 315 -2.11 4.21 -3.66
C THR A 315 -3.57 4.60 -3.47
N GLU A 316 -4.14 5.38 -4.39
CA GLU A 316 -5.57 5.72 -4.36
C GLU A 316 -6.44 4.49 -4.59
N ASP A 317 -6.00 3.57 -5.46
CA ASP A 317 -6.66 2.28 -5.64
C ASP A 317 -6.76 1.49 -4.34
N PHE A 318 -5.66 1.42 -3.59
CA PHE A 318 -5.65 0.76 -2.29
C PHE A 318 -6.57 1.47 -1.29
N ALA A 319 -6.49 2.79 -1.16
CA ALA A 319 -7.29 3.56 -0.20
C ALA A 319 -8.80 3.46 -0.49
N GLU A 320 -9.20 3.57 -1.76
CA GLU A 320 -10.58 3.38 -2.19
C GLU A 320 -11.06 1.94 -1.97
N SER A 321 -10.22 0.95 -2.27
CA SER A 321 -10.52 -0.46 -2.00
C SER A 321 -10.63 -0.74 -0.50
N TYR A 322 -9.78 -0.14 0.33
CA TYR A 322 -9.83 -0.26 1.79
C TYR A 322 -11.09 0.41 2.36
N GLN A 323 -11.46 1.58 1.84
CA GLN A 323 -12.74 2.21 2.17
C GLN A 323 -13.92 1.27 1.88
N ALA A 324 -13.96 0.68 0.67
CA ALA A 324 -14.99 -0.29 0.31
C ALA A 324 -14.94 -1.53 1.21
N PHE A 325 -13.75 -2.04 1.53
CA PHE A 325 -13.57 -3.16 2.46
C PHE A 325 -14.21 -2.90 3.82
N LEU A 326 -14.08 -1.69 4.37
CA LEU A 326 -14.64 -1.37 5.68
C LEU A 326 -16.15 -1.09 5.66
N ASN A 327 -16.63 -0.41 4.62
CA ASN A 327 -17.98 0.16 4.57
C ASN A 327 -18.96 -0.58 3.65
N ASP A 328 -18.48 -1.23 2.60
CA ASP A 328 -19.27 -2.02 1.65
C ASP A 328 -18.47 -3.25 1.14
N PRO A 329 -18.17 -4.21 2.04
CA PRO A 329 -17.35 -5.37 1.72
C PRO A 329 -17.93 -6.24 0.61
N LYS A 330 -19.26 -6.24 0.45
CA LYS A 330 -19.95 -7.00 -0.61
C LYS A 330 -19.65 -6.40 -1.98
N LYS A 331 -19.71 -5.07 -2.12
CA LYS A 331 -19.34 -4.41 -3.38
C LYS A 331 -17.89 -4.69 -3.74
N LEU A 332 -16.97 -4.63 -2.78
CA LEU A 332 -15.57 -4.96 -3.07
C LEU A 332 -15.40 -6.44 -3.49
N MET A 333 -16.02 -7.38 -2.78
CA MET A 333 -16.01 -8.80 -3.17
C MET A 333 -16.59 -9.01 -4.58
N GLN A 334 -17.65 -8.29 -4.93
CA GLN A 334 -18.27 -8.39 -6.25
C GLN A 334 -17.38 -7.84 -7.37
N VAL A 335 -16.74 -6.70 -7.14
CA VAL A 335 -15.99 -5.96 -8.18
C VAL A 335 -14.55 -6.44 -8.30
N ALA A 336 -13.88 -6.70 -7.18
CA ALA A 336 -12.46 -7.07 -7.14
C ALA A 336 -12.20 -8.06 -5.98
N PRO A 337 -12.66 -9.32 -6.10
CA PRO A 337 -12.54 -10.32 -5.04
C PRO A 337 -11.08 -10.55 -4.62
N GLU A 338 -10.13 -10.48 -5.54
CA GLU A 338 -8.70 -10.61 -5.24
C GLU A 338 -8.18 -9.48 -4.33
N LYS A 339 -8.65 -8.24 -4.51
CA LYS A 339 -8.30 -7.11 -3.64
C LYS A 339 -8.95 -7.24 -2.27
N PHE A 340 -10.19 -7.72 -2.22
CA PHE A 340 -10.85 -8.06 -0.96
C PHE A 340 -9.99 -9.06 -0.16
N LEU A 341 -9.59 -10.16 -0.81
CA LEU A 341 -8.82 -11.22 -0.18
C LEU A 341 -7.42 -10.74 0.25
N TYR A 342 -6.77 -9.90 -0.56
CA TYR A 342 -5.50 -9.25 -0.23
C TYR A 342 -5.60 -8.38 1.02
N ILE A 343 -6.58 -7.48 1.07
CA ILE A 343 -6.76 -6.57 2.21
C ILE A 343 -7.09 -7.38 3.47
N ASN A 344 -7.95 -8.40 3.36
CA ASN A 344 -8.28 -9.25 4.50
C ASN A 344 -7.09 -10.09 4.99
N ALA A 345 -6.17 -10.49 4.11
CA ALA A 345 -4.96 -11.19 4.51
C ALA A 345 -4.08 -10.37 5.47
N GLN A 346 -4.09 -9.05 5.31
CA GLN A 346 -3.37 -8.12 6.18
C GLN A 346 -4.19 -7.72 7.41
N SER A 347 -5.48 -7.43 7.19
CA SER A 347 -6.37 -6.90 8.21
C SER A 347 -6.87 -7.99 9.18
N GLN A 348 -7.09 -9.21 8.68
CA GLN A 348 -7.75 -10.31 9.37
C GLN A 348 -9.10 -9.92 10.00
N ARG A 349 -9.81 -8.96 9.37
CA ARG A 349 -11.10 -8.46 9.86
C ARG A 349 -12.22 -9.50 9.73
N TYR A 350 -12.22 -10.25 8.64
CA TYR A 350 -13.25 -11.25 8.34
C TYR A 350 -12.68 -12.66 8.43
N GLY A 351 -13.39 -13.55 9.12
CA GLY A 351 -13.06 -14.97 9.16
C GLY A 351 -13.48 -15.70 7.88
N ALA A 352 -12.90 -16.87 7.62
CA ALA A 352 -13.16 -17.67 6.41
C ALA A 352 -14.65 -17.95 6.14
N SER A 353 -15.49 -18.11 7.18
CA SER A 353 -16.93 -18.29 7.03
C SER A 353 -17.65 -17.05 6.50
N GLU A 354 -17.26 -15.85 6.94
CA GLU A 354 -17.85 -14.59 6.48
C GLU A 354 -17.49 -14.33 5.02
N ILE A 355 -16.23 -14.60 4.64
CA ILE A 355 -15.76 -14.48 3.26
C ILE A 355 -16.55 -15.39 2.33
N LYS A 356 -16.77 -16.66 2.72
CA LYS A 356 -17.65 -17.58 1.98
C LYS A 356 -19.07 -17.02 1.85
N GLY A 357 -19.59 -16.42 2.91
CA GLY A 357 -20.89 -15.75 2.89
C GLY A 357 -20.94 -14.57 1.90
N PHE A 358 -19.92 -13.72 1.86
CA PHE A 358 -19.84 -12.64 0.87
C PHE A 358 -19.77 -13.17 -0.55
N ALA A 359 -18.88 -14.14 -0.82
CA ALA A 359 -18.72 -14.72 -2.14
C ALA A 359 -20.01 -15.37 -2.66
N GLN A 360 -20.73 -16.10 -1.81
CA GLN A 360 -22.04 -16.67 -2.15
C GLN A 360 -23.07 -15.59 -2.51
N GLN A 361 -23.11 -14.49 -1.76
CA GLN A 361 -24.04 -13.38 -2.02
C GLN A 361 -23.71 -12.61 -3.31
N THR A 362 -22.44 -12.59 -3.70
CA THR A 362 -21.96 -11.89 -4.90
C THR A 362 -21.77 -12.81 -6.10
N GLY A 363 -22.04 -14.12 -5.96
CA GLY A 363 -21.87 -15.11 -7.02
C GLY A 363 -20.40 -15.38 -7.40
N GLN A 364 -19.46 -15.12 -6.50
CA GLN A 364 -18.02 -15.30 -6.74
C GLN A 364 -17.60 -16.74 -6.41
N ASP A 365 -16.79 -17.33 -7.29
CA ASP A 365 -16.15 -18.63 -7.07
C ASP A 365 -14.76 -18.42 -6.45
N LEU A 366 -14.67 -18.64 -5.13
CA LEU A 366 -13.42 -18.42 -4.40
C LEU A 366 -12.30 -19.40 -4.79
N GLU A 367 -12.61 -20.60 -5.28
CA GLU A 367 -11.59 -21.54 -5.76
C GLU A 367 -11.04 -21.07 -7.11
N ALA A 368 -11.90 -20.57 -8.00
CA ALA A 368 -11.47 -19.96 -9.25
C ALA A 368 -10.62 -18.70 -9.01
N VAL A 369 -11.03 -17.81 -8.09
CA VAL A 369 -10.26 -16.61 -7.72
C VAL A 369 -8.90 -16.99 -7.11
N ALA A 370 -8.86 -17.96 -6.19
CA ALA A 370 -7.62 -18.47 -5.62
C ALA A 370 -6.69 -19.05 -6.70
N THR A 371 -7.26 -19.77 -7.67
CA THR A 371 -6.50 -20.34 -8.80
C THR A 371 -5.94 -19.25 -9.71
N ASP A 372 -6.73 -18.24 -10.07
CA ASP A 372 -6.25 -17.11 -10.87
C ASP A 372 -5.13 -16.34 -10.15
N LEU A 373 -5.29 -16.09 -8.85
CA LEU A 373 -4.24 -15.50 -8.02
C LEU A 373 -2.93 -16.29 -8.10
N MET A 374 -2.99 -17.61 -7.97
CA MET A 374 -1.80 -18.47 -7.98
C MET A 374 -1.09 -18.56 -9.34
N LEU A 375 -1.84 -18.44 -10.44
CA LEU A 375 -1.32 -18.65 -11.78
C LEU A 375 -0.96 -17.34 -12.49
N ASN A 376 -1.73 -16.28 -12.26
CA ASN A 376 -1.73 -15.09 -13.13
C ASN A 376 -1.43 -13.77 -12.41
N SER A 377 -1.46 -13.72 -11.07
CA SER A 377 -1.28 -12.44 -10.36
C SER A 377 0.16 -11.91 -10.38
N GLY A 378 1.16 -12.78 -10.48
CA GLY A 378 2.56 -12.41 -10.30
C GLY A 378 2.91 -11.95 -8.88
N LEU A 379 2.02 -12.15 -7.89
CA LEU A 379 2.29 -11.87 -6.48
C LEU A 379 3.41 -12.77 -5.94
N LYS A 380 4.06 -12.31 -4.88
CA LYS A 380 5.06 -13.09 -4.14
C LYS A 380 4.42 -14.24 -3.40
N GLN A 381 5.21 -15.30 -3.19
CA GLN A 381 4.69 -16.49 -2.52
C GLN A 381 4.28 -16.22 -1.07
N GLY A 382 5.03 -15.42 -0.32
CA GLY A 382 4.62 -15.03 1.04
C GLY A 382 3.26 -14.35 1.06
N THR A 383 3.01 -13.46 0.10
CA THR A 383 1.71 -12.79 -0.09
C THR A 383 0.61 -13.80 -0.45
N LEU A 384 0.85 -14.67 -1.43
CA LEU A 384 -0.12 -15.70 -1.85
C LEU A 384 -0.47 -16.67 -0.71
N THR A 385 0.53 -17.16 0.02
CA THR A 385 0.33 -18.01 1.20
C THR A 385 -0.47 -17.30 2.27
N SER A 386 -0.17 -16.02 2.55
CA SER A 386 -0.95 -15.22 3.50
C SER A 386 -2.40 -15.06 3.05
N ILE A 387 -2.63 -14.76 1.77
CA ILE A 387 -3.97 -14.62 1.21
C ILE A 387 -4.74 -15.94 1.33
N LEU A 388 -4.21 -17.04 0.82
CA LEU A 388 -4.92 -18.30 0.85
C LEU A 388 -5.11 -18.83 2.28
N GLY A 389 -4.07 -18.73 3.12
CA GLY A 389 -4.09 -19.20 4.51
C GLY A 389 -5.07 -18.45 5.40
N VAL A 390 -4.99 -17.11 5.45
CA VAL A 390 -5.87 -16.29 6.29
C VAL A 390 -7.34 -16.42 5.86
N ASN A 391 -7.58 -16.49 4.55
CA ASN A 391 -8.94 -16.57 4.01
C ASN A 391 -9.49 -18.01 3.96
N GLY A 392 -8.71 -19.03 4.34
CA GLY A 392 -9.12 -20.43 4.35
C GLY A 392 -9.41 -20.98 2.95
N LEU A 393 -8.60 -20.60 1.97
CA LEU A 393 -8.74 -20.95 0.55
C LEU A 393 -7.64 -21.91 0.09
N SER A 394 -7.93 -22.63 -0.99
CA SER A 394 -6.98 -23.43 -1.74
C SER A 394 -7.25 -23.25 -3.23
N ALA A 395 -6.21 -23.19 -4.05
CA ALA A 395 -6.34 -23.19 -5.50
C ALA A 395 -6.65 -24.59 -6.06
N ASP A 396 -7.23 -24.65 -7.26
CA ASP A 396 -7.47 -25.88 -8.01
C ASP A 396 -6.14 -26.54 -8.37
N LYS A 397 -5.89 -27.69 -7.74
CA LYS A 397 -4.67 -28.48 -7.92
C LYS A 397 -4.54 -29.04 -9.34
N GLY A 398 -5.65 -29.37 -9.98
CA GLY A 398 -5.70 -29.84 -11.37
C GLY A 398 -5.23 -28.76 -12.33
N ALA A 399 -5.73 -27.54 -12.17
CA ALA A 399 -5.31 -26.38 -12.95
C ALA A 399 -3.82 -26.07 -12.76
N MET A 400 -3.34 -26.03 -11.52
CA MET A 400 -1.92 -25.77 -11.22
C MET A 400 -0.98 -26.80 -11.84
N VAL A 401 -1.37 -28.07 -11.86
CA VAL A 401 -0.54 -29.12 -12.44
C VAL A 401 -0.61 -29.14 -13.96
N SER A 402 -1.75 -28.76 -14.55
CA SER A 402 -1.86 -28.58 -15.99
C SER A 402 -0.92 -27.47 -16.48
N GLU A 403 -0.82 -26.38 -15.71
CA GLU A 403 0.14 -25.30 -15.97
C GLU A 403 1.59 -25.74 -15.70
N ALA A 404 1.86 -26.56 -14.67
CA ALA A 404 3.19 -27.14 -14.50
C ALA A 404 3.59 -28.02 -15.71
N ALA A 405 2.66 -28.82 -16.23
CA ALA A 405 2.91 -29.66 -17.41
C ALA A 405 3.22 -28.83 -18.67
N SER A 406 2.52 -27.70 -18.88
CA SER A 406 2.75 -26.81 -20.02
C SER A 406 4.14 -26.15 -19.96
N GLN A 407 4.64 -25.89 -18.74
CA GLN A 407 5.89 -25.16 -18.51
C GLN A 407 7.14 -26.05 -18.40
N LEU A 408 6.96 -27.37 -18.29
CA LEU A 408 8.06 -28.33 -18.22
C LEU A 408 9.02 -28.23 -19.41
N ALA A 409 8.55 -27.76 -20.56
CA ALA A 409 9.34 -27.58 -21.78
C ALA A 409 9.84 -26.15 -22.03
N SER A 410 9.36 -25.14 -21.29
CA SER A 410 9.53 -23.72 -21.66
C SER A 410 10.12 -22.81 -20.56
N GLY A 411 10.50 -23.35 -19.40
CA GLY A 411 11.13 -22.58 -18.31
C GLY A 411 12.66 -22.68 -18.27
N ASP A 412 13.28 -21.91 -17.37
CA ASP A 412 14.65 -22.18 -16.91
C ASP A 412 14.73 -23.51 -16.11
N ALA A 413 15.94 -23.95 -15.78
CA ALA A 413 16.15 -25.24 -15.12
C ALA A 413 15.41 -25.34 -13.76
N LEU A 414 15.40 -24.26 -12.98
CA LEU A 414 14.73 -24.22 -11.68
C LEU A 414 13.21 -24.31 -11.82
N SER A 415 12.64 -23.57 -12.77
CA SER A 415 11.21 -23.59 -13.11
C SER A 415 10.79 -24.96 -13.62
N GLN A 416 11.59 -25.59 -14.49
CA GLN A 416 11.35 -26.96 -14.96
C GLN A 416 11.42 -27.99 -13.81
N ALA A 417 12.38 -27.83 -12.89
CA ALA A 417 12.50 -28.70 -11.73
C ALA A 417 11.27 -28.62 -10.83
N TRP A 418 10.80 -27.40 -10.53
CA TRP A 418 9.57 -27.22 -9.74
C TRP A 418 8.31 -27.66 -10.47
N ALA A 419 8.23 -27.46 -11.79
CA ALA A 419 7.13 -27.98 -12.60
C ALA A 419 7.06 -29.51 -12.50
N LYS A 420 8.21 -30.19 -12.60
CA LYS A 420 8.31 -31.64 -12.40
C LYS A 420 7.91 -32.05 -10.98
N ILE A 421 8.37 -31.34 -9.96
CA ILE A 421 7.99 -31.61 -8.57
C ILE A 421 6.49 -31.45 -8.37
N ALA A 422 5.86 -30.43 -8.94
CA ALA A 422 4.41 -30.25 -8.83
C ALA A 422 3.63 -31.40 -9.49
N LEU A 423 4.12 -31.96 -10.59
CA LEU A 423 3.55 -33.15 -11.22
C LEU A 423 3.68 -34.38 -10.33
N ASP A 424 4.88 -34.60 -9.77
CA ASP A 424 5.22 -35.75 -8.93
C ASP A 424 4.58 -35.66 -7.53
N ALA A 425 4.37 -34.45 -7.00
CA ALA A 425 3.80 -34.22 -5.66
C ALA A 425 2.36 -34.74 -5.52
N LYS A 426 1.67 -35.03 -6.62
CA LYS A 426 0.36 -35.71 -6.59
C LYS A 426 0.45 -37.15 -6.07
N ASP A 427 1.59 -37.80 -6.24
CA ASP A 427 1.83 -39.16 -5.80
C ASP A 427 2.68 -39.15 -4.53
N ALA A 428 2.16 -39.65 -3.42
CA ALA A 428 2.87 -39.66 -2.14
C ALA A 428 4.20 -40.44 -2.21
N GLY A 429 4.26 -41.47 -3.06
CA GLY A 429 5.49 -42.23 -3.30
C GLY A 429 6.55 -41.41 -4.05
N ALA A 430 6.16 -40.69 -5.10
CA ALA A 430 7.04 -39.81 -5.86
C ALA A 430 7.50 -38.61 -5.02
N ALA A 431 6.62 -38.00 -4.24
CA ALA A 431 6.97 -36.97 -3.27
C ALA A 431 8.02 -37.47 -2.26
N SER A 432 7.84 -38.68 -1.72
CA SER A 432 8.80 -39.29 -0.80
C SER A 432 10.15 -39.55 -1.48
N ARG A 433 10.16 -40.01 -2.74
CA ARG A 433 11.40 -40.19 -3.53
C ARG A 433 12.10 -38.85 -3.80
N LEU A 434 11.36 -37.79 -4.11
CA LEU A 434 11.90 -36.46 -4.31
C LEU A 434 12.60 -35.94 -3.04
N ILE A 435 12.01 -36.15 -1.87
CA ILE A 435 12.60 -35.75 -0.58
C ILE A 435 13.83 -36.59 -0.25
N ALA A 436 13.79 -37.91 -0.52
CA ALA A 436 14.88 -38.82 -0.18
C ALA A 436 16.07 -38.74 -1.15
N ASN A 437 15.82 -38.56 -2.44
CA ASN A 437 16.84 -38.51 -3.50
C ASN A 437 16.44 -37.53 -4.62
N PRO A 438 16.56 -36.20 -4.38
CA PRO A 438 16.17 -35.18 -5.36
C PRO A 438 16.98 -35.25 -6.66
N GLU A 439 18.23 -35.70 -6.59
CA GLU A 439 19.11 -35.83 -7.76
C GLU A 439 18.60 -36.88 -8.74
N GLU A 440 18.33 -38.10 -8.26
CA GLU A 440 17.75 -39.16 -9.08
C GLU A 440 16.37 -38.76 -9.61
N ALA A 441 15.55 -38.16 -8.74
CA ALA A 441 14.19 -37.78 -9.09
C ALA A 441 14.15 -36.68 -10.17
N LEU A 442 15.01 -35.66 -10.09
CA LEU A 442 15.09 -34.58 -11.09
C LEU A 442 15.91 -34.96 -12.33
N GLY A 443 16.73 -36.00 -12.26
CA GLY A 443 17.47 -36.56 -13.38
C GLY A 443 18.33 -35.51 -14.10
N GLY A 444 18.16 -35.39 -15.42
CA GLY A 444 18.93 -34.45 -16.23
C GLY A 444 18.74 -32.96 -15.90
N LEU A 445 17.71 -32.60 -15.13
CA LEU A 445 17.54 -31.22 -14.63
C LEU A 445 18.52 -30.91 -13.49
N TRP A 446 18.90 -31.91 -12.69
CA TRP A 446 19.74 -31.73 -11.52
C TRP A 446 21.07 -31.03 -11.85
N GLY A 447 21.76 -31.51 -12.89
CA GLY A 447 23.04 -30.95 -13.33
C GLY A 447 22.95 -29.54 -13.95
N LYS A 448 21.73 -29.01 -14.16
CA LYS A 448 21.50 -27.65 -14.67
C LYS A 448 21.18 -26.65 -13.55
N LEU A 449 20.91 -27.12 -12.34
CA LEU A 449 20.65 -26.29 -11.18
C LEU A 449 21.98 -25.75 -10.60
N GLY A 450 21.92 -24.55 -10.02
CA GLY A 450 23.03 -23.99 -9.26
C GLY A 450 23.30 -24.78 -7.98
N ALA A 451 24.52 -24.65 -7.42
CA ALA A 451 24.92 -25.38 -6.22
C ALA A 451 24.02 -25.09 -5.01
N ASP A 452 23.59 -23.83 -4.83
CA ASP A 452 22.67 -23.44 -3.74
C ASP A 452 21.27 -24.00 -3.94
N GLU A 453 20.77 -24.01 -5.17
CA GLU A 453 19.49 -24.62 -5.51
C GLU A 453 19.53 -26.12 -5.21
N GLN A 454 20.58 -26.83 -5.66
CA GLN A 454 20.80 -28.23 -5.32
C GLN A 454 20.89 -28.46 -3.81
N ALA A 455 21.56 -27.59 -3.06
CA ALA A 455 21.63 -27.67 -1.60
C ALA A 455 20.25 -27.49 -0.96
N LEU A 456 19.39 -26.63 -1.52
CA LEU A 456 18.01 -26.44 -1.06
C LEU A 456 17.12 -27.64 -1.39
N PHE A 457 17.27 -28.25 -2.56
CA PHE A 457 16.58 -29.50 -2.87
C PHE A 457 17.02 -30.67 -1.98
N LYS A 458 18.25 -30.64 -1.45
CA LYS A 458 18.74 -31.61 -0.45
C LYS A 458 18.28 -31.32 0.98
N ASP A 459 17.79 -30.11 1.25
CA ASP A 459 17.25 -29.74 2.55
C ASP A 459 15.85 -30.35 2.72
N THR A 460 15.79 -31.45 3.47
CA THR A 460 14.57 -32.22 3.70
C THR A 460 13.44 -31.36 4.28
N ALA A 461 13.75 -30.46 5.22
CA ALA A 461 12.73 -29.64 5.87
C ALA A 461 12.16 -28.61 4.88
N PHE A 462 13.04 -27.95 4.11
CA PHE A 462 12.63 -27.04 3.04
C PHE A 462 11.75 -27.75 2.00
N MET A 463 12.20 -28.89 1.49
CA MET A 463 11.47 -29.66 0.48
C MET A 463 10.13 -30.18 0.98
N GLN A 464 10.08 -30.70 2.20
CA GLN A 464 8.84 -31.19 2.78
C GLN A 464 7.82 -30.06 2.97
N ALA A 465 8.27 -28.87 3.39
CA ALA A 465 7.41 -27.70 3.49
C ALA A 465 6.84 -27.30 2.12
N ARG A 466 7.69 -27.15 1.09
CA ARG A 466 7.25 -26.75 -0.26
C ARG A 466 6.33 -27.78 -0.92
N ILE A 467 6.64 -29.07 -0.80
CA ILE A 467 5.79 -30.14 -1.33
C ILE A 467 4.43 -30.14 -0.62
N SER A 468 4.40 -29.94 0.69
CA SER A 468 3.16 -29.87 1.46
C SER A 468 2.28 -28.70 1.01
N GLU A 469 2.88 -27.54 0.70
CA GLU A 469 2.16 -26.38 0.17
C GLU A 469 1.60 -26.62 -1.24
N LEU A 470 2.39 -27.26 -2.13
CA LEU A 470 1.93 -27.66 -3.46
C LEU A 470 0.76 -28.65 -3.37
N GLN A 471 0.88 -29.66 -2.51
CA GLN A 471 -0.18 -30.62 -2.23
C GLN A 471 -1.41 -29.97 -1.58
N GLY A 472 -1.20 -28.93 -0.77
CA GLY A 472 -2.24 -28.16 -0.11
C GLY A 472 -2.99 -27.20 -1.03
N GLY A 473 -2.44 -26.86 -2.20
CA GLY A 473 -3.01 -25.83 -3.06
C GLY A 473 -2.69 -24.40 -2.59
N THR A 474 -1.66 -24.24 -1.75
CA THR A 474 -1.22 -22.93 -1.20
C THR A 474 0.08 -22.43 -1.84
N ALA A 475 0.70 -23.24 -2.70
CA ALA A 475 1.82 -22.88 -3.56
C ALA A 475 1.61 -23.37 -4.98
N SER A 476 2.18 -22.65 -5.95
CA SER A 476 2.35 -23.08 -7.34
C SER A 476 3.82 -23.37 -7.63
N PHE A 477 4.13 -24.05 -8.74
CA PHE A 477 5.51 -24.34 -9.09
C PHE A 477 6.34 -23.06 -9.30
N ARG A 478 5.77 -22.01 -9.93
CA ARG A 478 6.43 -20.71 -10.12
C ARG A 478 6.76 -20.05 -8.78
N SER A 479 5.79 -20.08 -7.86
CA SER A 479 5.97 -19.50 -6.54
C SER A 479 7.03 -20.25 -5.72
N SER A 480 7.13 -21.58 -5.89
CA SER A 480 8.14 -22.42 -5.25
C SER A 480 9.54 -22.21 -5.85
N ALA A 481 9.61 -22.00 -7.17
CA ALA A 481 10.85 -21.57 -7.85
C ALA A 481 11.34 -20.23 -7.32
N GLY A 482 10.46 -19.22 -7.26
CA GLY A 482 10.80 -17.91 -6.68
C GLY A 482 11.23 -17.99 -5.22
N ALA A 483 10.56 -18.81 -4.41
CA ALA A 483 10.96 -19.04 -3.01
C ALA A 483 12.35 -19.70 -2.90
N THR A 484 12.66 -20.64 -3.78
CA THR A 484 13.98 -21.31 -3.83
C THR A 484 15.07 -20.32 -4.24
N GLN A 485 14.82 -19.50 -5.26
CA GLN A 485 15.78 -18.48 -5.69
C GLN A 485 16.03 -17.44 -4.59
N ASN A 486 14.99 -17.01 -3.88
CA ASN A 486 15.12 -16.07 -2.76
C ASN A 486 15.93 -16.67 -1.61
N GLU A 487 15.69 -17.93 -1.28
CA GLU A 487 16.46 -18.64 -0.26
C GLU A 487 17.92 -18.82 -0.68
N ALA A 488 18.18 -19.12 -1.95
CA ALA A 488 19.53 -19.22 -2.49
C ALA A 488 20.27 -17.87 -2.39
N HIS A 489 19.63 -16.77 -2.81
CA HIS A 489 20.19 -15.43 -2.66
C HIS A 489 20.43 -15.07 -1.19
N ARG A 490 19.52 -15.43 -0.28
CA ARG A 490 19.68 -15.22 1.15
C ARG A 490 20.90 -15.96 1.69
N ARG A 491 21.08 -17.23 1.33
CA ARG A 491 22.27 -18.02 1.70
C ARG A 491 23.55 -17.40 1.13
N ALA A 492 23.54 -16.94 -0.12
CA ALA A 492 24.68 -16.27 -0.74
C ALA A 492 25.07 -14.97 -0.02
N ILE A 493 24.10 -14.16 0.42
CA ILE A 493 24.39 -12.97 1.25
C ILE A 493 24.87 -13.36 2.63
N GLY A 494 24.29 -14.41 3.24
CA GLY A 494 24.79 -14.96 4.49
C GLY A 494 26.26 -15.36 4.39
N ASP A 495 26.66 -15.97 3.28
CA ASP A 495 28.04 -16.35 3.01
C ASP A 495 28.93 -15.14 2.72
N LEU A 496 28.44 -14.14 1.98
CA LEU A 496 29.13 -12.87 1.79
C LEU A 496 29.44 -12.19 3.12
N VAL A 497 28.42 -12.05 3.98
CA VAL A 497 28.59 -11.41 5.28
C VAL A 497 29.47 -12.28 6.19
N ASN A 498 29.28 -13.60 6.24
CA ASN A 498 30.16 -14.49 7.00
C ASN A 498 31.62 -14.40 6.53
N GLY A 499 31.87 -14.37 5.22
CA GLY A 499 33.20 -14.16 4.65
C GLY A 499 33.81 -12.84 5.11
N LEU A 500 33.04 -11.75 5.04
CA LEU A 500 33.48 -10.44 5.54
C LEU A 500 33.81 -10.44 7.04
N LEU A 501 33.09 -11.21 7.85
CA LEU A 501 33.28 -11.25 9.31
C LEU A 501 34.39 -12.22 9.76
N LYS A 502 34.62 -13.30 9.01
CA LYS A 502 35.43 -14.44 9.46
C LYS A 502 36.69 -14.66 8.64
N ASP A 503 36.79 -14.10 7.44
CA ASP A 503 37.96 -14.20 6.56
C ASP A 503 38.55 -12.81 6.28
N PRO A 504 39.60 -12.41 7.03
CA PRO A 504 40.28 -11.13 6.83
C PRO A 504 40.86 -10.97 5.41
N ALA A 505 41.27 -12.07 4.77
CA ALA A 505 41.82 -12.03 3.43
C ALA A 505 40.71 -11.77 2.39
N PHE A 506 39.54 -12.37 2.58
CA PHE A 506 38.36 -12.07 1.78
C PHE A 506 37.92 -10.61 1.95
N ALA A 507 37.82 -10.12 3.19
CA ALA A 507 37.45 -8.72 3.47
C ALA A 507 38.44 -7.73 2.81
N GLN A 508 39.74 -7.96 2.99
CA GLN A 508 40.78 -7.15 2.34
C GLN A 508 40.70 -7.22 0.81
N GLY A 509 40.48 -8.43 0.26
CA GLY A 509 40.29 -8.65 -1.16
C GLY A 509 39.08 -7.91 -1.71
N LEU A 510 37.96 -7.89 -0.98
CA LEU A 510 36.74 -7.20 -1.40
C LEU A 510 36.93 -5.68 -1.47
N GLY A 511 37.70 -5.09 -0.56
CA GLY A 511 38.05 -3.66 -0.61
C GLY A 511 39.02 -3.30 -1.74
N ALA A 512 39.93 -4.22 -2.11
CA ALA A 512 40.95 -3.96 -3.13
C ALA A 512 40.47 -4.27 -4.56
N ASN A 513 39.84 -5.43 -4.77
CA ASN A 513 39.33 -5.90 -6.05
C ASN A 513 38.08 -6.77 -5.82
N PRO A 514 36.89 -6.16 -5.67
CA PRO A 514 35.66 -6.88 -5.32
C PRO A 514 35.33 -8.01 -6.29
N GLY A 515 35.47 -7.79 -7.60
CA GLY A 515 35.18 -8.81 -8.61
C GLY A 515 36.07 -10.05 -8.46
N GLN A 516 37.37 -9.87 -8.23
CA GLN A 516 38.28 -10.99 -8.02
C GLN A 516 38.01 -11.71 -6.68
N ALA A 517 37.72 -10.98 -5.61
CA ALA A 517 37.41 -11.55 -4.31
C ALA A 517 36.11 -12.37 -4.34
N LEU A 518 35.05 -11.82 -4.95
CA LEU A 518 33.78 -12.52 -5.16
C LEU A 518 33.92 -13.74 -6.07
N ALA A 519 34.82 -13.69 -7.06
CA ALA A 519 35.08 -14.84 -7.93
C ALA A 519 35.84 -15.93 -7.17
N ALA A 520 36.86 -15.55 -6.39
CA ALA A 520 37.66 -16.48 -5.59
C ALA A 520 36.84 -17.19 -4.50
N SER A 521 35.84 -16.52 -3.93
CA SER A 521 34.91 -17.11 -2.95
C SER A 521 33.75 -17.89 -3.59
N GLY A 522 33.62 -17.86 -4.92
CA GLY A 522 32.51 -18.46 -5.65
C GLY A 522 31.17 -17.71 -5.49
N LEU A 523 31.16 -16.52 -4.87
CA LEU A 523 29.95 -15.73 -4.65
C LEU A 523 29.43 -15.06 -5.93
N THR A 524 30.29 -14.83 -6.93
CA THR A 524 29.91 -14.17 -8.19
C THR A 524 28.76 -14.88 -8.90
N THR A 525 28.69 -16.21 -8.81
CA THR A 525 27.63 -17.03 -9.44
C THR A 525 26.47 -17.34 -8.51
N ARG A 526 26.52 -16.89 -7.26
CA ARG A 526 25.55 -17.23 -6.19
C ARG A 526 24.73 -16.01 -5.76
N LEU A 527 25.32 -14.82 -5.82
CA LEU A 527 24.60 -13.56 -5.68
C LEU A 527 23.72 -13.31 -6.91
N SER A 528 22.65 -12.53 -6.74
CA SER A 528 21.88 -12.07 -7.90
C SER A 528 22.81 -11.27 -8.82
N PRO A 529 22.60 -11.31 -10.16
CA PRO A 529 23.41 -10.56 -11.10
C PRO A 529 23.53 -9.08 -10.75
N GLU A 530 22.43 -8.47 -10.30
CA GLU A 530 22.36 -7.06 -9.91
C GLU A 530 23.26 -6.76 -8.70
N VAL A 531 23.27 -7.63 -7.69
CA VAL A 531 24.12 -7.47 -6.50
C VAL A 531 25.59 -7.67 -6.87
N ALA A 532 25.90 -8.74 -7.61
CA ALA A 532 27.27 -9.04 -8.04
C ALA A 532 27.84 -7.92 -8.93
N GLU A 533 27.04 -7.41 -9.86
CA GLU A 533 27.38 -6.27 -10.71
C GLU A 533 27.58 -5.01 -9.89
N ALA A 534 26.69 -4.71 -8.93
CA ALA A 534 26.82 -3.52 -8.09
C ALA A 534 28.12 -3.49 -7.26
N PHE A 535 28.53 -4.64 -6.70
CA PHE A 535 29.82 -4.76 -6.02
C PHE A 535 31.00 -4.54 -6.97
N THR A 536 30.92 -5.06 -8.18
CA THR A 536 32.00 -4.97 -9.17
C THR A 536 32.11 -3.56 -9.77
N ALA A 537 30.98 -2.90 -9.99
CA ALA A 537 30.89 -1.57 -10.59
C ALA A 537 31.25 -0.44 -9.62
N ASN A 538 31.14 -0.67 -8.30
CA ASN A 538 31.44 0.33 -7.28
C ASN A 538 32.36 -0.19 -6.15
N PRO A 539 33.65 -0.39 -6.43
CA PRO A 539 34.62 -0.89 -5.44
C PRO A 539 34.74 0.01 -4.19
N GLN A 540 34.47 1.31 -4.32
CA GLN A 540 34.49 2.23 -3.17
C GLN A 540 33.34 1.96 -2.19
N ALA A 541 32.13 1.70 -2.68
CA ALA A 541 31.01 1.33 -1.81
C ALA A 541 31.27 -0.02 -1.12
N ALA A 542 31.83 -1.00 -1.84
CA ALA A 542 32.25 -2.28 -1.27
C ALA A 542 33.31 -2.13 -0.18
N SER A 543 34.32 -1.26 -0.40
CA SER A 543 35.32 -0.93 0.61
C SER A 543 34.68 -0.28 1.84
N LYS A 544 33.81 0.73 1.67
CA LYS A 544 33.15 1.38 2.82
C LYS A 544 32.25 0.44 3.60
N LEU A 545 31.55 -0.47 2.92
CA LEU A 545 30.77 -1.53 3.57
C LEU A 545 31.67 -2.40 4.45
N THR A 546 32.82 -2.81 3.90
CA THR A 546 33.81 -3.62 4.60
C THR A 546 34.37 -2.86 5.81
N ASP A 547 34.77 -1.60 5.64
CA ASP A 547 35.31 -0.76 6.70
C ASP A 547 34.31 -0.57 7.84
N GLU A 548 33.04 -0.33 7.52
CA GLU A 548 31.99 -0.15 8.53
C GLU A 548 31.72 -1.46 9.29
N LEU A 549 31.67 -2.60 8.61
CA LEU A 549 31.53 -3.91 9.26
C LEU A 549 32.72 -4.21 10.17
N MET A 550 33.95 -3.97 9.69
CA MET A 550 35.17 -4.13 10.49
C MET A 550 35.17 -3.19 11.70
N ARG A 551 34.70 -1.95 11.53
CA ARG A 551 34.55 -0.97 12.62
C ARG A 551 33.52 -1.42 13.65
N LEU A 552 32.38 -1.95 13.22
CA LEU A 552 31.34 -2.51 14.10
C LEU A 552 31.90 -3.71 14.88
N MET A 553 32.60 -4.62 14.20
CA MET A 553 33.25 -5.77 14.84
C MET A 553 34.35 -5.37 15.84
N ALA A 554 35.16 -4.36 15.51
CA ALA A 554 36.24 -3.90 16.38
C ALA A 554 35.72 -3.21 17.65
N ARG A 555 34.53 -2.62 17.60
CA ARG A 555 33.85 -2.00 18.75
C ARG A 555 33.06 -3.01 19.57
N ALA A 556 32.50 -4.02 18.91
CA ALA A 556 31.74 -5.07 19.55
C ALA A 556 32.66 -5.93 20.43
N GLY A 557 32.45 -5.88 21.75
CA GLY A 557 33.00 -6.90 22.64
C GLY A 557 32.51 -8.31 22.23
N SER A 558 33.02 -9.37 22.85
CA SER A 558 32.63 -10.75 22.50
C SER A 558 31.11 -11.00 22.59
N GLU A 559 30.41 -10.34 23.52
CA GLU A 559 28.94 -10.44 23.65
C GLU A 559 28.17 -9.68 22.56
N GLU A 560 28.65 -8.50 22.17
CA GLU A 560 28.02 -7.73 21.08
C GLU A 560 28.24 -8.40 19.73
N ARG A 561 29.37 -9.08 19.53
CA ARG A 561 29.61 -9.90 18.33
C ARG A 561 28.62 -11.07 18.23
N VAL A 562 28.33 -11.74 19.34
CA VAL A 562 27.32 -12.82 19.37
C VAL A 562 25.93 -12.26 19.09
N ARG A 563 25.55 -11.11 19.68
CA ARG A 563 24.27 -10.44 19.36
C ARG A 563 24.19 -10.02 17.89
N PHE A 564 25.30 -9.54 17.34
CA PHE A 564 25.41 -9.16 15.95
C PHE A 564 25.18 -10.35 15.01
N GLU A 565 25.83 -11.49 15.28
CA GLU A 565 25.62 -12.73 14.53
C GLU A 565 24.17 -13.23 14.65
N GLN A 566 23.58 -13.18 15.85
CA GLN A 566 22.18 -13.55 16.08
C GLN A 566 21.19 -12.63 15.36
N ASN A 567 21.46 -11.32 15.31
CA ASN A 567 20.63 -10.37 14.60
C ASN A 567 20.80 -10.48 13.09
N LEU A 568 22.00 -10.81 12.61
CA LEU A 568 22.26 -11.08 11.20
C LEU A 568 21.39 -12.23 10.71
N ASP A 569 21.37 -13.37 11.40
CA ASP A 569 20.53 -14.50 11.00
C ASP A 569 19.04 -14.11 10.96
N ARG A 570 18.58 -13.36 11.97
CA ARG A 570 17.20 -12.84 12.02
C ARG A 570 16.90 -11.89 10.87
N ALA A 571 17.83 -11.01 10.54
CA ALA A 571 17.72 -10.05 9.45
C ALA A 571 17.74 -10.73 8.09
N LEU A 572 18.64 -11.69 7.88
CA LEU A 572 18.74 -12.48 6.65
C LEU A 572 17.44 -13.20 6.36
N VAL A 573 16.80 -13.80 7.36
CA VAL A 573 15.48 -14.45 7.24
C VAL A 573 14.41 -13.49 6.71
N GLN A 574 14.53 -12.19 7.00
CA GLN A 574 13.59 -11.17 6.53
C GLN A 574 13.95 -10.57 5.16
N LEU A 575 15.12 -10.88 4.59
CA LEU A 575 15.49 -10.38 3.27
C LEU A 575 14.67 -11.09 2.18
N GLY A 576 13.95 -10.29 1.41
CA GLY A 576 13.29 -10.64 0.16
C GLY A 576 13.95 -10.04 -1.10
N PRO A 577 13.49 -10.39 -2.31
CA PRO A 577 14.11 -10.01 -3.59
C PRO A 577 14.42 -8.51 -3.75
N GLU A 578 13.47 -7.66 -3.38
CA GLU A 578 13.51 -6.20 -3.38
C GLU A 578 14.52 -5.63 -2.38
N HIS A 579 14.81 -6.33 -1.29
CA HIS A 579 15.89 -5.94 -0.39
C HIS A 579 17.23 -6.11 -1.09
N PHE A 580 17.37 -7.13 -1.95
CA PHE A 580 18.55 -7.32 -2.78
C PHE A 580 18.66 -6.21 -3.83
N SER A 581 17.55 -5.82 -4.47
CA SER A 581 17.52 -4.70 -5.41
C SER A 581 17.86 -3.37 -4.74
N ALA A 582 17.25 -3.05 -3.59
CA ALA A 582 17.52 -1.84 -2.82
C ALA A 582 18.98 -1.82 -2.31
N PHE A 583 19.51 -2.96 -1.88
CA PHE A 583 20.90 -3.10 -1.49
C PHE A 583 21.85 -2.90 -2.68
N ALA A 584 21.55 -3.50 -3.85
CA ALA A 584 22.31 -3.30 -5.09
C ALA A 584 22.28 -1.84 -5.56
N MET A 585 21.12 -1.18 -5.51
CA MET A 585 20.97 0.24 -5.80
C MET A 585 21.79 1.11 -4.84
N ALA A 586 21.75 0.81 -3.53
CA ALA A 586 22.54 1.51 -2.53
C ALA A 586 24.05 1.34 -2.77
N LEU A 587 24.48 0.15 -3.20
CA LEU A 587 25.86 -0.13 -3.59
C LEU A 587 26.25 0.64 -4.87
N ASN A 588 25.35 0.76 -5.84
CA ASN A 588 25.60 1.51 -7.08
C ASN A 588 25.56 3.03 -6.91
N ASN A 589 25.09 3.55 -5.77
CA ASN A 589 25.06 4.98 -5.52
C ASN A 589 26.47 5.55 -5.27
N LYS A 590 27.04 6.17 -6.32
CA LYS A 590 28.38 6.79 -6.29
C LYS A 590 28.44 8.06 -5.44
N GLU A 591 27.32 8.73 -5.21
CA GLU A 591 27.25 9.96 -4.42
C GLU A 591 27.16 9.69 -2.91
N LYS A 592 26.60 8.53 -2.54
CA LYS A 592 26.41 8.11 -1.15
C LYS A 592 26.98 6.71 -0.91
N PRO A 593 28.30 6.50 -1.05
CA PRO A 593 28.91 5.18 -0.91
C PRO A 593 28.81 4.59 0.52
N GLY A 594 28.42 5.39 1.53
CA GLY A 594 28.11 4.91 2.88
C GLY A 594 26.67 4.44 3.08
N LEU A 595 25.78 4.59 2.09
CA LEU A 595 24.37 4.27 2.22
C LEU A 595 24.13 2.77 2.41
N ALA A 596 24.75 1.92 1.58
CA ALA A 596 24.66 0.47 1.72
C ALA A 596 25.17 0.00 3.09
N ALA A 597 26.25 0.61 3.59
CA ALA A 597 26.81 0.33 4.91
C ALA A 597 25.85 0.73 6.04
N SER A 598 25.24 1.91 5.95
CA SER A 598 24.22 2.36 6.90
C SER A 598 22.98 1.46 6.89
N MET A 599 22.52 1.03 5.72
CA MET A 599 21.39 0.13 5.59
C MET A 599 21.68 -1.22 6.23
N LEU A 600 22.85 -1.81 5.91
CA LEU A 600 23.27 -3.07 6.50
C LEU A 600 23.42 -2.93 8.02
N ARG A 601 24.07 -1.88 8.51
CA ARG A 601 24.20 -1.61 9.94
C ARG A 601 22.84 -1.54 10.65
N GLN A 602 21.89 -0.79 10.10
CA GLN A 602 20.58 -0.65 10.72
C GLN A 602 19.81 -1.98 10.71
N VAL A 603 19.90 -2.74 9.62
CA VAL A 603 19.36 -4.10 9.53
C VAL A 603 19.97 -5.00 10.62
N LEU A 604 21.28 -4.91 10.83
CA LEU A 604 22.01 -5.69 11.83
C LEU A 604 21.71 -5.26 13.27
N GLU A 605 21.53 -3.96 13.52
CA GLU A 605 21.23 -3.43 14.85
C GLU A 605 19.77 -3.67 15.25
N THR A 606 18.83 -3.54 14.30
CA THR A 606 17.39 -3.56 14.58
C THR A 606 16.69 -4.85 14.18
N GLY A 607 17.31 -5.68 13.33
CA GLY A 607 16.69 -6.85 12.74
C GLY A 607 15.52 -6.51 11.81
N SER A 608 15.44 -5.27 11.30
CA SER A 608 14.38 -4.80 10.41
C SER A 608 14.97 -4.13 9.15
N PRO A 609 14.40 -4.36 7.96
CA PRO A 609 14.84 -3.70 6.73
C PRO A 609 14.62 -2.19 6.75
N VAL A 610 15.57 -1.47 6.14
CA VAL A 610 15.50 -0.01 5.99
C VAL A 610 14.56 0.35 4.85
N TYR A 611 13.42 0.96 5.21
CA TYR A 611 12.80 1.98 4.35
C TYR A 611 13.18 3.34 4.91
N GLN A 612 13.87 4.16 4.11
CA GLN A 612 14.29 5.49 4.53
C GLN A 612 13.08 6.33 4.99
N GLY A 613 12.94 6.44 6.31
CA GLY A 613 12.44 7.64 6.93
C GLY A 613 13.39 8.78 6.57
N GLY A 614 12.83 9.91 6.13
CA GLY A 614 13.58 11.09 5.67
C GLY A 614 14.26 11.86 6.81
N GLY A 615 15.11 11.21 7.59
CA GLY A 615 16.08 11.87 8.45
C GLY A 615 17.45 11.73 7.82
N ASP A 616 18.15 12.85 7.59
CA ASP A 616 19.58 12.82 7.32
C ASP A 616 20.29 12.02 8.44
N PRO A 617 21.36 11.27 8.11
CA PRO A 617 22.09 10.51 9.11
C PRO A 617 22.58 11.43 10.24
N PRO A 618 22.51 10.99 11.51
CA PRO A 618 23.09 11.76 12.60
C PRO A 618 24.58 11.94 12.32
N GLY A 619 25.03 13.19 12.37
CA GLY A 619 26.30 13.67 11.84
C GLY A 619 27.49 12.73 12.04
N CYS A 620 28.24 12.54 10.95
CA CYS A 620 29.67 12.27 10.99
C CYS A 620 30.39 13.55 10.56
#